data_AF-A0A2I8AEV1-F1
#
_entry.id   AF-A0A2I8AEV1-F1
#
_cell.length_a   1.000
_cell.length_b   1.000
_cell.length_c   1.000
_cell.angle_alpha   90.00
_cell.angle_beta   90.00
_cell.angle_gamma   90.00
#
_symmetry.space_group_name_H-M   'P 1'
#
loop_
_entity.id
_entity.type
_entity.pdbx_description
1 polymer ?
#
loop_
_entity_poly.entity_id
_entity_poly.type
_entity_poly.pdbx_seq_one_letter_code
_entity_poly.pdbx_strand_id
1 'polypeptide(L)'
;MSIIDFLISMNGVAQLWASDGQFLGTLSSNLYDPNSISNPHGMYGSSQGIYSIRNSYGLYGGLYGVHSPYNNYCINPPIILYQGQPVLMVTKNSYVMSNGLPVVDPDLLLGLYAQLSHSIPTPNPYLGLAQSIYDMFK
;
A
#
# COMPACT_ATOMS: atom_id res chain seq x y z
N MET A 1 6.37 -19.88 2.46
CA MET A 1 6.01 -18.56 3.02
C MET A 1 4.65 -18.18 2.45
N SER A 2 3.69 -17.76 3.27
CA SER A 2 2.38 -17.38 2.73
C SER A 2 2.46 -16.02 2.02
N ILE A 3 1.47 -15.71 1.17
CA ILE A 3 1.38 -14.39 0.54
C ILE A 3 1.27 -13.26 1.57
N ILE A 4 0.61 -13.53 2.70
CA ILE A 4 0.45 -12.57 3.79
C ILE A 4 1.78 -12.30 4.47
N ASP A 5 2.54 -13.34 4.83
CA ASP A 5 3.87 -13.17 5.45
C ASP A 5 4.81 -12.40 4.51
N PHE A 6 4.69 -12.66 3.21
CA PHE A 6 5.47 -11.95 2.20
C PHE A 6 5.10 -10.47 2.12
N LEU A 7 3.82 -10.14 2.07
CA LEU A 7 3.37 -8.74 2.13
C LEU A 7 3.83 -8.03 3.41
N ILE A 8 3.75 -8.70 4.56
CA ILE A 8 4.23 -8.14 5.84
C ILE A 8 5.74 -7.85 5.77
N SER A 9 6.53 -8.75 5.20
CA SER A 9 7.99 -8.56 5.06
C SER A 9 8.39 -7.37 4.18
N MET A 10 7.46 -6.87 3.35
CA MET A 10 7.66 -5.76 2.43
C MET A 10 7.23 -4.39 2.98
N ASN A 11 6.73 -4.34 4.22
CA ASN A 11 6.23 -3.11 4.83
C ASN A 11 7.30 -2.01 4.91
N GLY A 12 6.99 -0.85 4.34
CA GLY A 12 7.84 0.34 4.30
C GLY A 12 8.91 0.35 3.21
N VAL A 13 9.05 -0.74 2.43
CA VAL A 13 10.17 -0.92 1.50
C VAL A 13 9.76 -1.32 0.08
N ALA A 14 8.59 -1.94 -0.10
CA ALA A 14 8.05 -2.20 -1.43
C ALA A 14 7.24 -1.01 -1.97
N GLN A 15 7.08 -0.98 -3.29
CA GLN A 15 6.43 0.12 -4.00
C GLN A 15 5.39 -0.43 -4.97
N LEU A 16 4.28 0.29 -5.12
CA LEU A 16 3.24 0.01 -6.11
C LEU A 16 3.44 0.89 -7.33
N TRP A 17 3.39 0.29 -8.52
CA TRP A 17 3.61 0.99 -9.79
C TRP A 17 2.53 0.60 -10.80
N ALA A 18 1.98 1.59 -11.50
CA ALA A 18 1.10 1.39 -12.64
C ALA A 18 1.90 1.03 -13.90
N SER A 19 1.20 0.48 -14.91
CA SER A 19 1.81 0.06 -16.16
C SER A 19 2.37 1.19 -17.02
N ASP A 20 1.90 2.41 -16.80
CA ASP A 20 2.38 3.63 -17.47
C ASP A 20 3.62 4.25 -16.78
N GLY A 21 4.14 3.59 -15.75
CA GLY A 21 5.28 4.07 -14.97
C GLY A 21 4.89 5.06 -13.87
N GLN A 22 3.60 5.27 -13.58
CA GLN A 22 3.19 6.08 -12.45
C GLN A 22 3.45 5.34 -11.12
N PHE A 23 4.14 6.02 -10.20
CA PHE A 23 4.25 5.57 -8.81
C PHE A 23 2.90 5.73 -8.10
N LEU A 24 2.44 4.67 -7.45
CA LEU A 24 1.14 4.62 -6.76
C LEU A 24 1.25 4.52 -5.24
N GLY A 25 2.46 4.60 -4.70
CA GLY A 25 2.72 4.65 -3.27
C GLY A 25 3.66 3.55 -2.78
N THR A 26 4.22 3.78 -1.59
CA THR A 26 4.98 2.79 -0.83
C THR A 26 4.00 1.90 -0.08
N LEU A 27 4.22 0.59 -0.15
CA LEU A 27 3.54 -0.41 0.66
C LEU A 27 3.95 -0.24 2.12
N SER A 28 3.32 0.71 2.81
CA SER A 28 3.67 1.15 4.16
C SER A 28 2.41 1.23 5.01
N SER A 29 2.50 0.74 6.25
CA SER A 29 1.44 0.89 7.25
C SER A 29 1.56 2.21 8.03
N ASN A 30 2.57 3.03 7.76
CA ASN A 30 2.74 4.32 8.42
C ASN A 30 1.70 5.32 7.89
N LEU A 31 0.80 5.78 8.76
CA LEU A 31 -0.27 6.72 8.39
C LEU A 31 0.23 8.14 8.12
N TYR A 32 1.45 8.47 8.53
CA TYR A 32 2.02 9.82 8.45
C TYR A 32 3.06 9.96 7.32
N ASP A 33 3.49 8.86 6.74
CA ASP A 33 4.38 8.89 5.57
C ASP A 33 3.61 9.43 4.35
N PRO A 34 4.07 10.52 3.70
CA PRO A 34 3.36 11.11 2.56
C PRO A 34 3.24 10.16 1.36
N ASN A 35 4.14 9.18 1.22
CA ASN A 35 4.15 8.20 0.14
C ASN A 35 3.38 6.92 0.48
N SER A 36 2.95 6.75 1.73
CA SER A 36 2.31 5.53 2.19
C SER A 36 0.93 5.31 1.57
N ILE A 37 0.70 4.09 1.09
CA ILE A 37 -0.64 3.65 0.68
C ILE A 37 -1.62 3.62 1.85
N SER A 38 -1.18 3.64 3.11
CA SER A 38 -2.09 3.69 4.27
C SER A 38 -2.37 5.11 4.75
N ASN A 39 -1.72 6.15 4.21
CA ASN A 39 -1.95 7.53 4.64
C ASN A 39 -3.33 8.04 4.17
N PRO A 40 -4.31 8.27 5.08
CA PRO A 40 -5.68 8.63 4.73
C PRO A 40 -5.82 10.04 4.16
N HIS A 41 -4.78 10.87 4.28
CA HIS A 41 -4.73 12.24 3.75
C HIS A 41 -3.66 12.41 2.65
N GLY A 42 -2.94 11.34 2.30
CA GLY A 42 -1.87 11.36 1.32
C GLY A 42 -2.35 11.21 -0.12
N MET A 43 -1.49 11.55 -1.08
CA MET A 43 -1.80 11.43 -2.52
C MET A 43 -2.00 9.97 -2.98
N TYR A 44 -1.41 9.02 -2.26
CA TYR A 44 -1.34 7.60 -2.62
C TYR A 44 -2.22 6.69 -1.76
N GLY A 45 -2.63 7.16 -0.56
CA GLY A 45 -3.43 6.36 0.38
C GLY A 45 -4.85 6.86 0.59
N SER A 46 -5.15 8.13 0.28
CA SER A 46 -6.47 8.72 0.52
C SER A 46 -7.49 8.35 -0.57
N SER A 47 -8.78 8.46 -0.27
CA SER A 47 -9.87 8.30 -1.25
C SER A 47 -9.97 9.45 -2.25
N GLN A 48 -9.34 10.59 -1.97
CA GLN A 48 -9.30 11.78 -2.84
C GLN A 48 -7.97 11.88 -3.61
N GLY A 49 -6.99 11.04 -3.30
CA GLY A 49 -5.67 11.08 -3.90
C GLY A 49 -5.72 10.73 -5.38
N ILE A 50 -5.14 11.57 -6.24
CA ILE A 50 -5.17 11.38 -7.69
C ILE A 50 -4.38 10.14 -8.17
N TYR A 51 -3.40 9.69 -7.37
CA TYR A 51 -2.58 8.50 -7.62
C TYR A 51 -2.94 7.32 -6.72
N SER A 52 -3.95 7.49 -5.87
CA SER A 52 -4.36 6.47 -4.91
C SER A 52 -5.23 5.43 -5.58
N ILE A 53 -4.90 4.15 -5.34
CA ILE A 53 -5.78 3.05 -5.75
C ILE A 53 -7.09 3.02 -4.94
N ARG A 54 -7.20 3.77 -3.83
CA ARG A 54 -8.47 3.95 -3.08
C ARG A 54 -9.39 5.01 -3.69
N ASN A 55 -8.92 5.78 -4.67
CA ASN A 55 -9.76 6.77 -5.32
C ASN A 55 -10.65 6.11 -6.37
N SER A 56 -11.91 5.85 -6.01
CA SER A 56 -12.90 5.17 -6.85
C SER A 56 -13.28 5.91 -8.13
N TYR A 57 -12.90 7.18 -8.26
CA TYR A 57 -13.13 8.00 -9.45
C TYR A 57 -11.85 8.26 -10.25
N GLY A 58 -10.70 7.78 -9.76
CA GLY A 58 -9.39 8.02 -10.35
C GLY A 58 -8.98 6.98 -11.40
N LEU A 59 -7.97 7.35 -12.20
CA LEU A 59 -7.38 6.49 -13.22
C LEU A 59 -6.79 5.17 -12.67
N TYR A 60 -6.34 5.21 -11.42
CA TYR A 60 -5.61 4.13 -10.75
C TYR A 60 -6.41 3.39 -9.68
N GLY A 61 -7.63 3.86 -9.35
CA GLY A 61 -8.47 3.24 -8.31
C GLY A 61 -9.93 3.01 -8.73
N GLY A 62 -10.40 3.69 -9.78
CA GLY A 62 -11.78 3.57 -10.23
C GLY A 62 -12.07 2.29 -11.00
N LEU A 63 -13.33 1.88 -11.03
CA LEU A 63 -13.79 0.68 -11.74
C LEU A 63 -13.58 0.74 -13.26
N TYR A 64 -13.45 1.95 -13.81
CA TYR A 64 -13.20 2.20 -15.24
C TYR A 64 -11.80 2.75 -15.51
N GLY A 65 -10.95 2.86 -14.49
CA GLY A 65 -9.59 3.34 -14.65
C GLY A 65 -8.77 2.34 -15.48
N VAL A 66 -8.08 2.80 -16.51
CA VAL A 66 -7.32 1.91 -17.41
C VAL A 66 -6.09 1.29 -16.73
N HIS A 67 -5.60 1.90 -15.65
CA HIS A 67 -4.49 1.41 -14.82
C HIS A 67 -4.97 0.95 -13.44
N SER A 68 -6.28 0.81 -13.26
CA SER A 68 -6.86 0.49 -11.95
C SER A 68 -6.83 -1.02 -11.69
N PRO A 69 -6.38 -1.46 -10.50
CA PRO A 69 -6.49 -2.85 -10.10
C PRO A 69 -7.95 -3.27 -9.90
N TYR A 70 -8.88 -2.32 -9.77
CA TYR A 70 -10.32 -2.57 -9.60
C TYR A 70 -11.08 -2.69 -10.93
N ASN A 71 -10.46 -2.35 -12.05
CA ASN A 71 -11.05 -2.54 -13.36
C ASN A 71 -10.89 -4.00 -13.79
N ASN A 72 -12.01 -4.73 -13.87
CA ASN A 72 -12.05 -6.14 -14.29
C ASN A 72 -11.57 -6.39 -15.73
N TYR A 73 -11.35 -5.34 -16.52
CA TYR A 73 -10.84 -5.40 -17.88
C TYR A 73 -9.46 -4.74 -18.02
N CYS A 74 -8.79 -4.39 -16.91
CA CYS A 74 -7.44 -3.84 -16.95
C CYS A 74 -6.47 -4.90 -17.52
N ILE A 75 -5.84 -4.57 -18.65
CA ILE A 75 -4.92 -5.47 -19.37
C ILE A 75 -3.54 -5.47 -18.71
N ASN A 76 -3.11 -4.30 -18.20
CA ASN A 76 -1.82 -4.13 -17.54
C ASN A 76 -2.05 -3.58 -16.12
N PRO A 77 -2.41 -4.44 -15.14
CA PRO A 77 -2.65 -4.00 -13.79
C PRO A 77 -1.37 -3.53 -13.09
N PRO A 78 -1.50 -2.77 -11.99
CA PRO A 78 -0.37 -2.39 -11.16
C PRO A 78 0.44 -3.57 -10.65
N ILE A 79 1.74 -3.36 -10.49
CA ILE A 79 2.70 -4.33 -9.96
C ILE A 79 3.35 -3.80 -8.69
N ILE A 80 3.66 -4.72 -7.79
CA ILE A 80 4.47 -4.44 -6.61
C ILE A 80 5.92 -4.74 -6.96
N LEU A 81 6.78 -3.74 -6.74
CA LEU A 81 8.23 -3.86 -6.81
C LEU A 81 8.80 -4.01 -5.40
N TYR A 82 9.64 -5.03 -5.21
CA TYR A 82 10.42 -5.22 -3.99
C TYR A 82 11.89 -5.38 -4.38
N GLN A 83 12.75 -4.55 -3.79
CA GLN A 83 14.17 -4.45 -4.16
C GLN A 83 14.37 -4.21 -5.68
N GLY A 84 13.47 -3.43 -6.28
CA GLY A 84 13.48 -3.11 -7.72
C GLY A 84 13.02 -4.24 -8.64
N GLN A 85 12.61 -5.40 -8.09
CA GLN A 85 12.11 -6.53 -8.88
C GLN A 85 10.59 -6.64 -8.78
N PRO A 86 9.89 -6.98 -9.88
CA PRO A 86 8.46 -7.26 -9.84
C PRO A 86 8.21 -8.56 -9.09
N VAL A 87 7.39 -8.49 -8.03
CA VAL A 87 7.14 -9.65 -7.16
C VAL A 87 5.68 -10.04 -7.09
N LEU A 88 4.75 -9.11 -7.32
CA LEU A 88 3.31 -9.38 -7.29
C LEU A 88 2.57 -8.50 -8.31
N MET A 89 1.46 -9.02 -8.82
CA MET A 89 0.50 -8.25 -9.61
C MET A 89 -0.76 -7.98 -8.77
N VAL A 90 -1.27 -6.75 -8.81
CA VAL A 90 -2.45 -6.33 -8.03
C VAL A 90 -3.63 -6.17 -8.97
N THR A 91 -4.65 -7.03 -8.86
CA THR A 91 -5.85 -6.90 -9.72
C THR A 91 -7.06 -7.68 -9.21
N LYS A 92 -8.26 -7.21 -9.60
CA LYS A 92 -9.54 -7.94 -9.60
C LYS A 92 -9.80 -8.70 -10.91
N ASN A 93 -9.07 -8.40 -11.98
CA ASN A 93 -9.23 -9.06 -13.27
C ASN A 93 -8.77 -10.52 -13.19
N SER A 94 -9.71 -11.46 -13.15
CA SER A 94 -9.43 -12.91 -13.08
C SER A 94 -8.92 -13.52 -14.38
N TYR A 95 -8.88 -12.74 -15.47
CA TYR A 95 -8.41 -13.17 -16.79
C TYR A 95 -7.03 -12.61 -17.16
N VAL A 96 -6.39 -11.85 -16.26
CA VAL A 96 -5.08 -11.27 -16.54
C VAL A 96 -4.02 -12.36 -16.73
N MET A 97 -3.15 -12.17 -17.72
CA MET A 97 -1.94 -12.97 -17.86
C MET A 97 -0.86 -12.38 -16.95
N SER A 98 -0.64 -13.00 -15.78
CA SER A 98 0.33 -12.51 -14.79
C SER A 98 1.79 -12.85 -15.11
N ASN A 99 2.04 -13.63 -16.17
CA ASN A 99 3.37 -14.09 -16.57
C ASN A 99 4.17 -14.74 -15.43
N GLY A 100 3.49 -15.48 -14.55
CA GLY A 100 4.10 -16.19 -13.42
C GLY A 100 4.21 -15.37 -12.14
N LEU A 101 3.84 -14.08 -12.14
CA LEU A 101 3.70 -13.33 -10.91
C LEU A 101 2.48 -13.81 -10.12
N PRO A 102 2.59 -14.00 -8.79
CA PRO A 102 1.41 -14.20 -7.96
C PRO A 102 0.50 -12.96 -8.00
N VAL A 103 -0.80 -13.21 -8.04
CA VAL A 103 -1.82 -12.14 -8.05
C VAL A 103 -2.32 -11.92 -6.63
N VAL A 104 -2.44 -10.65 -6.24
CA VAL A 104 -3.04 -10.23 -4.98
C VAL A 104 -4.26 -9.36 -5.26
N ASP A 105 -5.35 -9.63 -4.53
CA ASP A 105 -6.55 -8.81 -4.57
C ASP A 105 -6.25 -7.42 -3.94
N PRO A 106 -6.62 -6.30 -4.58
CA PRO A 106 -6.36 -4.98 -4.04
C PRO A 106 -7.00 -4.74 -2.66
N ASP A 107 -8.17 -5.30 -2.38
CA ASP A 107 -8.81 -5.16 -1.07
C ASP A 107 -8.08 -5.95 0.02
N LEU A 108 -7.53 -7.12 -0.32
CA LEU A 108 -6.67 -7.88 0.59
C LEU A 108 -5.40 -7.09 0.93
N LEU A 109 -4.75 -6.54 -0.09
CA LEU A 109 -3.56 -5.70 0.07
C LEU A 109 -3.87 -4.51 0.99
N LEU A 110 -4.88 -3.72 0.64
CA LEU A 110 -5.23 -2.52 1.39
C LEU A 110 -5.73 -2.82 2.80
N GLY A 111 -6.49 -3.91 2.97
CA GLY A 111 -6.98 -4.38 4.26
C GLY A 111 -5.84 -4.81 5.18
N LEU A 112 -4.85 -5.55 4.68
CA LEU A 112 -3.69 -5.96 5.45
C LEU A 112 -2.89 -4.75 5.94
N TYR A 113 -2.57 -3.80 5.06
CA TYR A 113 -1.80 -2.61 5.45
C TYR A 113 -2.57 -1.66 6.37
N ALA A 114 -3.90 -1.64 6.28
CA ALA A 114 -4.75 -0.96 7.26
C ALA A 114 -4.80 -1.69 8.60
N GLN A 115 -4.75 -3.02 8.64
CA GLN A 115 -4.66 -3.76 9.90
C GLN A 115 -3.31 -3.51 10.57
N LEU A 116 -2.21 -3.55 9.80
CA LEU A 116 -0.88 -3.27 10.30
C LEU A 116 -0.77 -1.86 10.90
N SER A 117 -1.45 -0.85 10.34
CA SER A 117 -1.39 0.52 10.85
C SER A 117 -2.03 0.68 12.23
N HIS A 118 -3.01 -0.15 12.58
CA HIS A 118 -3.63 -0.14 13.91
C HIS A 118 -2.87 -0.99 14.93
N SER A 119 -2.03 -1.91 14.47
CA SER A 119 -1.25 -2.82 15.33
C SER A 119 0.07 -2.23 15.82
N ILE A 120 0.58 -1.19 15.16
CA ILE A 120 1.76 -0.47 15.61
C ILE A 120 1.26 0.63 16.57
N PRO A 121 1.62 0.59 17.87
CA PRO A 121 1.30 1.70 18.75
C PRO A 121 1.88 2.96 18.10
N THR A 122 1.09 4.01 17.96
CA THR A 122 1.65 5.33 17.67
C THR A 122 2.83 5.51 18.64
N PRO A 123 4.04 5.85 18.18
CA PRO A 123 5.10 6.20 19.10
C PRO A 123 4.54 7.34 19.93
N ASN A 124 4.20 7.08 21.19
CA ASN A 124 3.74 8.14 22.07
C ASN A 124 4.94 9.10 22.17
N PRO A 125 4.89 10.30 21.56
CA PRO A 125 6.04 11.17 21.48
C PRO A 125 6.45 11.67 22.88
N TYR A 126 5.59 11.46 23.88
CA TYR A 126 5.83 11.79 25.28
C TYR A 126 6.35 10.61 26.12
N LEU A 127 6.45 9.39 25.59
CA LEU A 127 6.91 8.24 26.38
C LEU A 127 8.41 8.37 26.74
N GLY A 128 9.22 8.86 25.80
CA GLY A 128 10.63 9.15 26.05
C GLY A 128 10.83 10.31 27.03
N LEU A 129 9.98 11.34 26.95
CA LEU A 129 9.99 12.46 27.90
C LEU A 129 9.53 12.03 29.29
N ALA A 130 8.49 11.20 29.39
CA ALA A 130 7.99 10.68 30.66
C ALA A 130 9.05 9.83 31.38
N GLN A 131 9.80 9.01 30.64
CA GLN A 131 10.90 8.23 31.19
C GLN A 131 12.06 9.13 31.65
N SER A 132 12.49 10.10 30.83
CA SER A 132 13.52 11.08 31.24
C SER A 132 13.09 11.93 32.43
N ILE A 133 11.82 12.28 32.56
CA ILE A 133 11.29 13.02 33.72
C ILE A 133 11.29 12.13 34.96
N TYR A 134 10.84 10.88 34.85
CA TYR A 134 10.84 9.94 35.97
C TYR A 134 12.25 9.67 36.52
N ASP A 135 13.24 9.53 35.63
CA ASP A 135 14.63 9.31 36.00
C ASP A 135 15.32 10.57 36.58
N MET A 136 14.73 11.76 36.40
CA MET A 136 15.21 13.03 36.97
C MET A 136 14.74 13.26 38.42
N PHE A 137 13.69 12.55 38.86
CA PHE A 137 13.09 12.68 40.20
C PHE A 137 13.35 11.46 41.11
N LYS A 138 14.27 10.57 40.72
CA LYS A 138 14.87 9.54 41.57
C LYS A 138 16.30 9.91 41.93
#